data_AF-A0A2V1K8Y8-F1
#
_entry.id   AF-A0A2V1K8Y8-F1
#
_cell.length_a   1.000
_cell.length_b   1.000
_cell.length_c   1.000
_cell.angle_alpha   90.00
_cell.angle_beta   90.00
_cell.angle_gamma   90.00
#
_symmetry.space_group_name_H-M   'P 1'
#
loop_
_entity.id
_entity.type
_entity.pdbx_description
1 polymer ?
#
loop_
_entity_poly.entity_id
_entity_poly.type
_entity_poly.pdbx_seq_one_letter_code
_entity_poly.pdbx_strand_id
1 'polypeptide(L)' 'MDIRTKLSEWRALWRDFTGESAYDHYVTRHRREHPDHEPMSEREFWRDRAKFDEENVSTGCC' A
#
# COMPACT_ATOMS: atom_id res chain seq x y z
N MET A 1 28.49 0.53 15.01
CA MET A 1 27.18 0.34 14.36
C MET A 1 26.99 1.51 13.39
N ASP A 2 27.16 1.27 12.09
CA ASP A 2 27.23 2.35 11.09
C ASP A 2 25.83 2.92 10.80
N ILE A 3 25.70 4.23 10.88
CA ILE A 3 24.42 4.95 10.79
C ILE A 3 23.84 4.82 9.36
N ARG A 4 24.70 4.60 8.36
CA ARG A 4 24.31 4.47 6.94
C ARG A 4 23.60 3.15 6.64
N THR A 5 23.95 2.06 7.33
CA THR A 5 23.29 0.77 7.17
C THR A 5 21.88 0.81 7.76
N LYS A 6 21.75 1.38 8.97
CA LYS A 6 20.44 1.57 9.62
C LYS A 6 19.49 2.43 8.80
N LEU A 7 19.97 3.50 8.16
CA LEU A 7 19.16 4.36 7.30
C LEU A 7 18.62 3.60 6.08
N SER A 8 19.41 2.72 5.47
CA SER A 8 18.97 1.93 4.31
C SER A 8 17.91 0.90 4.70
N GLU A 9 18.09 0.22 5.83
CA GLU A 9 17.10 -0.72 6.38
C GLU A 9 15.81 0.00 6.78
N TRP A 10 15.91 1.14 7.48
CA TRP A 10 14.76 1.96 7.82
C TRP A 10 14.03 2.47 6.60
N ARG A 11 14.74 2.85 5.54
CA ARG A 11 14.13 3.35 4.30
C ARG A 11 13.46 2.24 3.50
N ALA A 12 14.00 1.02 3.53
CA ALA A 12 13.34 -0.16 2.96
C ALA A 12 12.07 -0.51 3.74
N LEU A 13 12.15 -0.53 5.07
CA LEU A 13 10.99 -0.69 5.95
C LEU A 13 9.96 0.41 5.73
N TRP A 14 10.38 1.67 5.66
CA TRP A 14 9.48 2.79 5.39
C TRP A 14 8.85 2.62 4.01
N ARG A 15 9.58 2.25 2.97
CA ARG A 15 9.01 2.05 1.63
C ARG A 15 7.99 0.90 1.56
N ASP A 16 8.20 -0.13 2.37
CA ASP A 16 7.24 -1.22 2.55
C ASP A 16 6.00 -0.78 3.37
N PHE A 17 6.23 0.04 4.40
CA PHE A 17 5.20 0.51 5.33
C PHE A 17 4.38 1.71 4.83
N THR A 18 4.98 2.58 4.02
CA THR A 18 4.37 3.80 3.43
C THR A 18 3.51 3.46 2.22
N GLY A 19 3.54 2.20 1.78
CA GLY A 19 2.67 1.70 0.74
C GLY A 19 3.13 1.98 -0.68
N GLU A 20 4.39 2.40 -0.90
CA GLU A 20 4.98 2.34 -2.25
C GLU A 20 4.99 0.89 -2.80
N SER A 21 5.06 -0.13 -1.92
CA SER A 21 4.87 -1.54 -2.29
C SER A 21 3.41 -2.01 -2.22
N ALA A 22 2.47 -1.21 -1.70
CA ALA A 22 1.08 -1.62 -1.53
C ALA A 22 0.40 -1.86 -2.88
N TYR A 23 0.73 -1.06 -3.90
CA TYR A 23 0.26 -1.28 -5.26
C TYR A 23 0.82 -2.56 -5.87
N ASP A 24 2.13 -2.84 -5.73
CA ASP A 24 2.75 -4.06 -6.24
C ASP A 24 2.21 -5.32 -5.54
N HIS A 25 2.00 -5.26 -4.21
CA HIS A 25 1.31 -6.31 -3.46
C HIS A 25 -0.14 -6.50 -3.92
N TYR A 26 -0.88 -5.42 -4.16
CA TYR A 26 -2.23 -5.47 -4.72
C TYR A 26 -2.24 -6.15 -6.08
N VAL A 27 -1.36 -5.73 -7.00
CA VAL A 27 -1.25 -6.31 -8.36
C VAL A 27 -0.84 -7.77 -8.30
N THR A 28 0.14 -8.13 -7.46
CA THR A 28 0.59 -9.52 -7.29
C THR A 28 -0.53 -10.41 -6.78
N ARG A 29 -1.30 -9.92 -5.80
CA ARG A 29 -2.48 -10.62 -5.27
C ARG A 29 -3.60 -10.71 -6.31
N HIS A 30 -3.88 -9.59 -7.00
CA HIS A 30 -4.91 -9.51 -8.03
C HIS A 30 -4.60 -10.44 -9.21
N ARG A 31 -3.35 -10.51 -9.67
CA ARG A 31 -2.92 -11.46 -10.71
C ARG A 31 -3.02 -12.92 -10.29
N ARG A 32 -2.91 -13.22 -8.99
CA ARG A 32 -3.08 -14.59 -8.45
C ARG A 32 -4.56 -14.97 -8.33
N GLU A 33 -5.41 -14.07 -7.88
CA GLU A 33 -6.84 -14.34 -7.63
C GLU A 33 -7.70 -14.12 -8.89
N HIS A 34 -7.32 -13.19 -9.75
CA HIS A 34 -8.02 -12.78 -10.97
C HIS A 34 -7.06 -12.70 -12.16
N PRO A 35 -6.63 -13.84 -12.72
CA PRO A 35 -5.75 -13.85 -13.88
C PRO A 35 -6.40 -13.28 -15.17
N ASP A 36 -7.73 -13.17 -15.20
CA ASP A 36 -8.52 -12.72 -16.36
C ASP A 36 -8.88 -11.22 -16.31
N HIS A 37 -8.50 -10.49 -15.25
CA HIS A 37 -8.83 -9.08 -15.09
C HIS A 37 -7.57 -8.21 -15.00
N GLU A 38 -7.56 -7.09 -15.72
CA GLU A 38 -6.47 -6.12 -15.60
C GLU A 38 -6.55 -5.43 -14.24
N PRO A 39 -5.44 -5.38 -13.46
CA PRO A 39 -5.44 -4.68 -12.20
C PRO A 39 -5.72 -3.18 -12.41
N MET A 40 -6.43 -2.58 -11.46
CA MET A 40 -6.68 -1.13 -11.47
C MET A 40 -5.37 -0.35 -11.50
N SER A 41 -5.37 0.85 -12.10
CA SER A 41 -4.18 1.71 -12.15
C SER A 41 -3.78 2.21 -10.75
N GLU A 42 -2.49 2.48 -10.53
CA GLU A 42 -1.94 2.96 -9.25
C GLU A 42 -2.71 4.16 -8.68
N ARG A 43 -3.03 5.14 -9.53
CA ARG A 43 -3.82 6.32 -9.13
C ARG A 43 -5.22 5.98 -8.64
N GLU A 44 -5.86 4.99 -9.25
CA GLU A 44 -7.20 4.56 -8.86
C GLU A 44 -7.18 3.77 -7.56
N PHE A 45 -6.14 2.95 -7.37
CA PHE A 45 -5.89 2.25 -6.11
C PHE A 45 -5.73 3.24 -4.95
N TRP A 46 -4.93 4.31 -5.13
CA TRP A 46 -4.75 5.33 -4.09
C TRP A 46 -6.02 6.13 -3.81
N ARG A 47 -6.80 6.44 -4.85
CA ARG A 47 -8.11 7.10 -4.68
C ARG A 47 -9.08 6.22 -3.91
N ASP A 48 -9.18 4.94 -4.24
CA ASP A 48 -10.08 3.99 -3.58
C ASP A 48 -9.65 3.74 -2.13
N ARG A 49 -8.34 3.62 -1.89
CA ARG A 49 -7.74 3.56 -0.55
C ARG A 49 -8.06 4.79 0.30
N ALA A 50 -7.92 6.00 -0.25
CA ALA A 50 -8.24 7.25 0.44
C ALA A 50 -9.74 7.30 0.77
N LYS A 51 -10.60 6.97 -0.19
CA LYS A 51 -12.05 6.87 0.02
C LYS A 51 -12.40 5.83 1.09
N PHE A 52 -11.75 4.68 1.06
CA PHE A 52 -11.92 3.64 2.06
C PHE A 52 -11.49 4.13 3.44
N ASP A 53 -10.36 4.85 3.57
CA ASP A 53 -9.91 5.44 4.83
C ASP A 53 -10.89 6.50 5.33
N GLU A 54 -11.40 7.36 4.44
CA GLU A 54 -12.43 8.36 4.79
C GLU A 54 -13.74 7.71 5.26
N GLU A 55 -14.18 6.61 4.63
CA GLU A 55 -15.41 5.89 4.99
C GLU A 55 -15.22 4.88 6.14
N ASN A 56 -14.01 4.37 6.37
CA ASN A 56 -13.66 3.41 7.43
C ASN A 56 -12.88 4.03 8.58
N VAL A 57 -12.64 5.35 8.57
CA VAL A 57 -12.49 6.11 9.80
C VAL A 57 -13.82 5.91 10.51
N SER A 58 -13.87 4.88 11.37
CA SER A 58 -14.89 4.79 12.39
C SER A 58 -14.69 6.06 13.21
N THR A 59 -15.43 7.11 12.86
CA THR A 59 -15.67 8.23 13.73
C THR A 59 -16.37 7.63 14.93
N GLY A 60 -15.58 7.12 15.87
CA GLY A 60 -16.03 6.66 17.16
C GLY A 60 -16.62 7.87 17.84
N CYS A 61 -17.92 8.05 17.66
CA CYS A 61 -18.72 8.93 18.47
C CYS A 61 -19.84 8.05 19.02
N CYS A 62 -19.62 7.61 20.27
CA CYS A 62 -20.55 7.20 21.30
C CYS A 62 -21.84 6.47 20.87
#